data_AF-X1AZD0-F1
#
_entry.id   AF-X1AZD0-F1
#
_cell.length_a   1.000
_cell.length_b   1.000
_cell.length_c   1.000
_cell.angle_alpha   90.00
_cell.angle_beta   90.00
_cell.angle_gamma   90.00
#
_symmetry.space_group_name_H-M   'P 1'
#
loop_
_entity.id
_entity.type
_entity.pdbx_description
1 polymer ?
#
loop_
_entity_poly.entity_id
_entity_poly.type
_entity_poly.pdbx_seq_one_letter_code
_entity_poly.pdbx_strand_id
1 'polypeptide(L)'
;TSIAYPKLNVKIAGGYGGLSDFKDGPTHHSICDLAIIRSIPNMTLIVPADAIETEKAVYAVAQYIGPVYLRLSRAEVPVIFDENYKMEIGKGNLLRDGTDMTFSLLG
;
A
#
# COMPACT_ATOMS: atom_id res chain seq x y z
N THR A 1 1.35 -19.13 -7.06
CA THR A 1 1.10 -20.41 -6.36
C THR A 1 2.01 -20.59 -5.16
N SER A 2 3.33 -20.37 -5.26
CA SER A 2 4.27 -20.74 -4.17
C SER A 2 4.15 -19.96 -2.86
N ILE A 3 3.69 -18.69 -2.88
CA ILE A 3 3.57 -17.85 -1.67
C ILE A 3 2.12 -17.86 -1.15
N ALA A 4 1.21 -17.41 -2.01
CA ALA A 4 -0.16 -17.09 -1.59
C ALA A 4 -1.03 -18.31 -1.29
N TYR A 5 -0.84 -19.41 -2.05
CA TYR A 5 -1.63 -20.63 -1.86
C TYR A 5 -1.33 -21.33 -0.52
N PRO A 6 -0.06 -21.59 -0.16
CA PRO A 6 0.30 -22.09 1.17
C PRO A 6 0.28 -21.05 2.31
N LYS A 7 -0.14 -19.80 2.05
CA LYS A 7 -0.15 -18.69 3.03
C LYS A 7 1.20 -18.44 3.71
N LEU A 8 2.30 -18.53 2.95
CA LEU A 8 3.63 -18.30 3.52
C LEU A 8 3.78 -16.86 4.03
N ASN A 9 4.58 -16.70 5.09
CA ASN A 9 4.86 -15.42 5.69
C ASN A 9 5.92 -14.63 4.90
N VAL A 10 5.57 -14.20 3.68
CA VAL A 10 6.47 -13.46 2.78
C VAL A 10 5.98 -12.05 2.56
N LYS A 11 6.89 -11.07 2.60
CA LYS A 11 6.60 -9.65 2.41
C LYS A 11 7.24 -9.21 1.10
N ILE A 12 6.42 -8.67 0.19
CA ILE A 12 6.84 -8.17 -1.11
C ILE A 12 6.70 -6.66 -1.06
N ALA A 13 7.82 -5.93 -1.13
CA ALA A 13 7.82 -4.48 -1.28
C ALA A 13 8.01 -4.14 -2.76
N GLY A 14 6.95 -3.69 -3.42
CA GLY A 14 6.98 -3.27 -4.83
C GLY A 14 7.20 -1.76 -4.92
N GLY A 15 8.34 -1.33 -5.43
CA GLY A 15 8.56 0.07 -5.76
C GLY A 15 7.84 0.51 -7.04
N TYR A 16 7.89 1.81 -7.33
CA TYR A 16 7.47 2.38 -8.62
C TYR A 16 5.99 2.16 -8.95
N GLY A 17 5.11 2.24 -7.94
CA GLY A 17 3.66 2.14 -8.12
C GLY A 17 3.10 3.20 -9.08
N GLY A 18 2.19 2.81 -9.95
CA GLY A 18 1.48 3.71 -10.86
C GLY A 18 2.39 4.42 -11.87
N LEU A 19 2.22 5.73 -11.96
CA LEU A 19 3.00 6.62 -12.84
C LEU A 19 4.11 7.34 -12.08
N SER A 20 4.45 6.88 -10.86
CA SER A 20 5.49 7.52 -10.04
C SER A 20 6.87 7.50 -10.72
N ASP A 21 7.05 6.61 -11.68
CA ASP A 21 8.27 6.46 -12.45
C ASP A 21 8.25 7.14 -13.83
N PHE A 22 7.87 8.41 -13.86
CA PHE A 22 7.58 9.13 -15.10
C PHE A 22 8.75 9.26 -16.09
N LYS A 23 10.00 9.08 -15.64
CA LYS A 23 11.20 9.23 -16.49
C LYS A 23 11.57 7.95 -17.23
N ASP A 24 11.32 6.79 -16.63
CA ASP A 24 11.74 5.49 -17.17
C ASP A 24 10.69 4.90 -18.14
N GLY A 25 9.54 5.56 -18.26
CA GLY A 25 8.55 5.34 -19.30
C GLY A 25 7.56 4.21 -19.03
N PRO A 26 6.65 3.93 -19.99
CA PRO A 26 5.49 3.06 -19.78
C PRO A 26 5.83 1.61 -19.43
N THR A 27 7.03 1.14 -19.77
CA THR A 27 7.49 -0.21 -19.40
C THR A 27 7.73 -0.37 -17.90
N HIS A 28 7.94 0.73 -17.17
CA HIS A 28 8.17 0.75 -15.72
C HIS A 28 6.90 1.13 -14.93
N HIS A 29 5.81 1.51 -15.61
CA HIS A 29 4.57 1.94 -14.97
C HIS A 29 3.75 0.76 -14.45
N SER A 30 3.67 0.62 -13.13
CA SER A 30 2.86 -0.40 -12.46
C SER A 30 1.40 0.07 -12.28
N ILE A 31 0.61 0.04 -13.36
CA ILE A 31 -0.79 0.53 -13.36
C ILE A 31 -1.84 -0.56 -13.07
N CYS A 32 -1.48 -1.83 -13.22
CA CYS A 32 -2.38 -2.97 -13.03
C CYS A 32 -2.03 -3.84 -11.81
N ASP A 33 -0.98 -3.48 -11.08
CA ASP A 33 -0.44 -4.24 -9.95
C ASP A 33 -1.49 -4.48 -8.86
N LEU A 34 -2.25 -3.46 -8.48
CA LEU A 34 -3.31 -3.60 -7.48
C LEU A 34 -4.39 -4.59 -7.92
N ALA A 35 -4.82 -4.54 -9.18
CA ALA A 35 -5.82 -5.46 -9.71
C ALA A 35 -5.29 -6.90 -9.73
N ILE A 36 -4.05 -7.09 -10.17
CA ILE A 36 -3.38 -8.39 -10.23
C ILE A 36 -3.24 -8.97 -8.82
N ILE A 37 -2.62 -8.24 -7.89
CA ILE A 37 -2.36 -8.74 -6.54
C ILE A 37 -3.67 -9.00 -5.79
N ARG A 38 -4.70 -8.15 -5.97
CA ARG A 38 -6.01 -8.34 -5.34
C ARG A 38 -6.74 -9.59 -5.85
N SER A 39 -6.48 -10.03 -7.07
CA SER A 39 -7.04 -11.28 -7.61
C SER A 39 -6.40 -12.54 -7.03
N ILE A 40 -5.22 -12.42 -6.38
CA ILE A 40 -4.52 -13.56 -5.80
C ILE A 40 -5.08 -13.79 -4.37
N PRO A 41 -5.61 -14.99 -4.07
CA PRO A 41 -6.19 -15.28 -2.75
C PRO A 41 -5.14 -15.20 -1.65
N ASN A 42 -5.59 -14.89 -0.43
CA ASN A 42 -4.77 -14.76 0.79
C ASN A 42 -3.76 -13.61 0.80
N MET A 43 -3.58 -12.87 -0.30
CA MET A 43 -2.72 -11.69 -0.32
C MET A 43 -3.33 -10.54 0.48
N THR A 44 -2.50 -9.91 1.31
CA THR A 44 -2.83 -8.63 1.96
C THR A 44 -2.15 -7.51 1.18
N LEU A 45 -2.89 -6.47 0.82
CA LEU A 45 -2.38 -5.32 0.08
C LEU A 45 -2.33 -4.10 0.98
N ILE A 46 -1.21 -3.37 0.96
CA ILE A 46 -1.03 -2.13 1.71
C ILE A 46 -0.43 -1.08 0.77
N VAL A 47 -1.05 0.10 0.75
CA VAL A 47 -0.68 1.23 -0.10
C VAL A 47 -0.62 2.47 0.80
N PRO A 48 0.56 2.76 1.39
CA PRO A 48 0.75 3.84 2.34
C PRO A 48 0.86 5.20 1.66
N ALA A 49 0.06 6.18 2.09
CA ALA A 49 -0.11 7.46 1.42
C ALA A 49 1.09 8.42 1.54
N ASP A 50 1.89 8.30 2.60
CA ASP A 50 3.01 9.19 2.87
C ASP A 50 4.18 8.49 3.59
N ALA A 51 5.22 9.26 3.94
CA ALA A 51 6.41 8.74 4.61
C ALA A 51 6.12 8.15 6.01
N ILE A 52 5.27 8.79 6.80
CA ILE A 52 4.97 8.37 8.18
C ILE A 52 4.11 7.12 8.21
N GLU A 53 3.10 7.05 7.35
CA GLU A 53 2.32 5.83 7.15
C GLU A 53 3.17 4.71 6.57
N THR A 54 4.11 5.01 5.66
CA THR A 54 5.03 3.99 5.12
C THR A 54 5.89 3.38 6.22
N GLU A 55 6.50 4.19 7.08
CA GLU A 55 7.30 3.71 8.21
C GLU A 55 6.48 2.78 9.11
N LYS A 56 5.29 3.23 9.52
CA LYS A 56 4.40 2.46 10.39
C LYS A 56 3.87 1.20 9.70
N ALA A 57 3.60 1.27 8.40
CA ALA A 57 3.20 0.14 7.60
C ALA A 57 4.31 -0.91 7.55
N VAL A 58 5.58 -0.54 7.39
CA VAL A 58 6.70 -1.50 7.42
C VAL A 58 6.72 -2.28 8.73
N TYR A 59 6.57 -1.61 9.88
CA TYR A 59 6.51 -2.28 11.19
C TYR A 59 5.29 -3.21 11.31
N ALA A 60 4.11 -2.75 10.91
CA ALA A 60 2.90 -3.57 10.96
C ALA A 60 2.97 -4.79 10.01
N VAL A 61 3.53 -4.61 8.81
CA VAL A 61 3.74 -5.67 7.81
C VAL A 61 4.73 -6.72 8.32
N ALA A 62 5.78 -6.29 9.02
CA ALA A 62 6.75 -7.18 9.63
C ALA A 62 6.11 -8.06 10.73
N GLN A 63 5.15 -7.52 11.48
CA GLN A 63 4.42 -8.24 12.54
C GLN A 63 3.27 -9.11 12.01
N TYR A 64 2.71 -8.78 10.85
CA TYR A 64 1.61 -9.52 10.25
C TYR A 64 2.03 -10.95 9.86
N ILE A 65 1.17 -11.95 10.08
CA ILE A 65 1.43 -13.34 9.68
C ILE A 65 0.66 -13.67 8.40
N GLY A 66 1.40 -13.89 7.32
CA GLY A 66 0.86 -14.21 5.99
C GLY A 66 1.47 -13.36 4.89
N PRO A 67 1.05 -13.56 3.64
CA PRO A 67 1.67 -12.91 2.50
C PRO A 67 1.16 -11.48 2.31
N VAL A 68 2.08 -10.54 2.17
CA VAL A 68 1.78 -9.11 2.04
C VAL A 68 2.45 -8.52 0.82
N TYR A 69 1.74 -7.65 0.10
CA TYR A 69 2.27 -6.74 -0.89
C TYR A 69 2.17 -5.30 -0.38
N LEU A 70 3.33 -4.68 -0.16
CA LEU A 70 3.47 -3.28 0.19
C LEU A 70 3.83 -2.51 -1.08
N ARG A 71 2.90 -1.70 -1.58
CA ARG A 71 3.10 -0.88 -2.78
C ARG A 71 3.74 0.44 -2.40
N LEU A 72 4.87 0.80 -3.01
CA LEU A 72 5.60 2.02 -2.73
C LEU A 72 5.68 2.89 -3.98
N SER A 73 5.57 4.21 -3.78
CA SER A 73 5.73 5.22 -4.83
C SER A 73 7.16 5.75 -4.87
N ARG A 74 7.66 6.08 -6.07
CA ARG A 74 8.93 6.82 -6.25
C ARG A 74 8.74 8.33 -6.06
N ALA A 75 7.54 8.84 -6.30
CA ALA A 75 7.28 10.27 -6.37
C ALA A 75 7.32 10.88 -4.96
N GLU A 76 7.87 12.09 -4.84
CA GLU A 76 7.73 12.87 -3.62
C GLU A 76 6.26 13.22 -3.39
N VAL A 77 5.79 12.99 -2.17
CA VAL A 77 4.41 13.24 -1.73
C VAL A 77 4.42 14.03 -0.43
N PRO A 78 3.41 14.89 -0.19
CA PRO A 78 3.29 15.61 1.07
C PRO A 78 3.08 14.63 2.24
N VAL A 79 3.60 14.99 3.41
CA VAL A 79 3.32 14.29 4.66
C VAL A 79 1.94 14.73 5.17
N ILE A 80 1.06 13.77 5.40
CA ILE A 80 -0.35 13.93 5.78
C ILE A 80 -0.56 13.52 7.24
N PHE A 81 0.06 12.40 7.65
CA PHE A 81 -0.05 11.84 8.98
C PHE A 81 1.02 12.41 9.91
N ASP A 82 0.77 12.36 11.22
CA ASP A 82 1.73 12.76 12.24
C ASP A 82 2.34 11.53 12.95
N GLU A 83 3.28 11.78 13.86
CA GLU A 83 3.92 10.72 14.66
C GLU A 83 2.93 9.93 15.54
N ASN A 84 1.78 10.49 15.88
CA ASN A 84 0.76 9.83 16.69
C ASN A 84 -0.16 8.89 15.87
N TYR A 85 -0.13 8.99 14.55
CA TYR A 85 -0.89 8.12 13.67
C TYR A 85 -0.68 6.63 14.01
N LYS A 86 -1.75 5.84 14.05
CA LYS A 86 -1.67 4.41 14.31
C LYS A 86 -2.16 3.66 13.08
N MET A 87 -1.22 2.99 12.42
CA MET A 87 -1.53 2.15 11.28
C MET A 87 -2.07 0.80 11.78
N GLU A 88 -3.26 0.43 11.33
CA GLU A 88 -3.86 -0.88 11.60
C GLU A 88 -4.31 -1.51 10.29
N ILE A 89 -3.81 -2.72 10.02
CA ILE A 89 -4.13 -3.44 8.79
C ILE A 89 -5.63 -3.76 8.77
N GLY A 90 -6.31 -3.33 7.70
CA GLY A 90 -7.75 -3.54 7.51
C GLY A 90 -8.63 -2.41 8.01
N LYS A 91 -8.05 -1.32 8.54
CA LYS A 91 -8.79 -0.09 8.89
C LYS A 91 -8.34 1.09 8.04
N GLY A 92 -9.30 1.90 7.60
CA GLY A 92 -9.06 3.19 6.98
C GLY A 92 -9.15 4.33 8.00
N ASN A 93 -8.58 5.48 7.66
CA ASN A 93 -8.61 6.68 8.51
C ASN A 93 -9.54 7.73 7.94
N LEU A 94 -10.32 8.36 8.82
CA LEU A 94 -11.09 9.53 8.47
C LEU A 94 -10.20 10.77 8.56
N LEU A 95 -9.84 11.34 7.42
CA LEU A 95 -9.04 12.57 7.36
C LEU A 95 -9.88 13.84 7.51
N ARG A 96 -11.14 13.78 7.07
CA ARG A 96 -12.06 14.93 7.09
C ARG A 96 -13.51 14.46 7.10
N ASP A 97 -14.31 15.04 7.98
CA ASP A 97 -15.76 14.87 8.03
C ASP A 97 -16.50 15.58 6.90
N GLY A 98 -17.66 15.03 6.52
CA GLY A 98 -18.56 15.59 5.52
C GLY A 98 -19.89 14.83 5.47
N THR A 99 -20.93 15.48 4.95
CA THR A 99 -22.31 14.94 4.91
C THR A 99 -22.83 14.67 3.50
N ASP A 100 -22.26 15.31 2.48
CA ASP A 100 -22.80 15.24 1.12
C ASP A 100 -22.17 14.10 0.29
N MET A 101 -20.89 13.82 0.52
CA MET A 101 -20.12 12.84 -0.26
C MET A 101 -18.91 12.32 0.53
N THR A 102 -18.51 11.07 0.27
CA THR A 102 -17.30 10.45 0.80
C THR A 102 -16.28 10.23 -0.31
N PHE A 103 -15.05 10.73 -0.11
CA PHE A 103 -13.90 10.38 -0.93
C PHE A 103 -13.07 9.30 -0.24
N SER A 104 -12.90 8.16 -0.91
CA SER A 104 -11.99 7.10 -0.45
C SER A 104 -10.74 7.11 -1.33
N LEU A 105 -9.60 7.38 -0.70
CA LEU A 105 -8.32 7.56 -1.38
C LEU A 105 -7.26 6.63 -0.78
N LEU A 106 -6.29 6.28 -1.60
CA LEU A 106 -5.08 5.54 -1.27
C LEU A 106 -3.98 6.09 -2.20
N GLY A 107 -2.75 6.21 -1.71
CA GLY A 107 -1.64 6.82 -2.44
C GLY A 107 -0.42 5.92 -2.38
#